data_AF-A0A1Y4AC69-F1
#
_entry.id   AF-A0A1Y4AC69-F1
#
_cell.length_a   1.000
_cell.length_b   1.000
_cell.length_c   1.000
_cell.angle_alpha   90.00
_cell.angle_beta   90.00
_cell.angle_gamma   90.00
#
_symmetry.space_group_name_H-M   'P 1'
#
loop_
_entity.id
_entity.type
_entity.pdbx_description
1 polymer ?
#
loop_
_entity_poly.entity_id
_entity_poly.type
_entity_poly.pdbx_seq_one_letter_code
_entity_poly.pdbx_strand_id
1 'polypeptide(L)'
;MIAQTQLKKPSNWQDFEKLCKLLWGEIWSCEDSIKRHGRQGQNQHGVDVFSYVEKYGGYCGIQCKGKDDYTNAQLTEGEIDTEIEKALGFEPELKLLVFATTANKDAKIEGYIRKKDVENREKGLFAVDIASWEDIVDQLERYKTTYNWYVNNCQFKDTTDVSVSFGGEEEITVHPEYIRVIKHYEYKELTPLGQIYQAQLKDLKVVNFGASIMSWNRPTKVDKRWCKLGIRIENIGKTVIKTPKLVVSFRSEDIVKIDDNFYYCNAFGIDEAARAQINAGRDARREVFQTYKNQLEYIPKNSVFVQKDYRDFQMSIIPADGIKRLPLIWRFLCEDYQKEGYLTINVDPQIEDRIETIEVHDKLELKPDEVTIKAKIIEK
;
A
#
# COMPACT_ATOMS: atom_id res chain seq x y z
N MET A 1 -19.44 9.41 -36.91
CA MET A 1 -18.49 10.16 -36.08
C MET A 1 -18.12 9.28 -34.91
N ILE A 2 -16.88 8.80 -34.85
CA ILE A 2 -16.37 8.18 -33.62
C ILE A 2 -15.98 9.36 -32.74
N ALA A 3 -16.53 9.45 -31.53
CA ALA A 3 -16.12 10.46 -30.57
C ALA A 3 -14.63 10.24 -30.28
N GLN A 4 -13.78 11.22 -30.59
CA GLN A 4 -12.38 11.20 -30.14
C GLN A 4 -12.41 11.06 -28.62
N THR A 5 -11.93 9.92 -28.13
CA THR A 5 -11.58 9.76 -26.73
C THR A 5 -10.58 10.85 -26.41
N GLN A 6 -11.00 11.91 -25.69
CA GLN A 6 -10.10 12.97 -25.27
C GLN A 6 -9.08 12.36 -24.30
N LEU A 7 -7.93 11.95 -24.84
CA LEU A 7 -6.79 11.58 -24.02
C LEU A 7 -6.42 12.82 -23.19
N LYS A 8 -6.30 12.62 -21.87
CA LYS A 8 -5.87 13.65 -20.95
C LYS A 8 -4.43 14.06 -21.31
N LYS A 9 -4.12 15.35 -21.23
CA LYS A 9 -2.75 15.86 -21.41
C LYS A 9 -1.88 15.51 -20.20
N PRO A 10 -0.56 15.33 -20.37
CA PRO A 10 0.34 15.11 -19.24
C PRO A 10 0.31 16.30 -18.28
N SER A 11 0.25 16.01 -16.97
CA SER A 11 0.10 17.05 -15.93
C SER A 11 1.41 17.76 -15.57
N ASN A 12 2.55 17.23 -16.04
CA ASN A 12 3.86 17.86 -15.87
C ASN A 12 4.71 17.68 -17.14
N TRP A 13 5.73 18.53 -17.28
CA TRP A 13 6.56 18.56 -18.47
C TRP A 13 7.47 17.33 -18.61
N GLN A 14 7.88 16.70 -17.50
CA GLN A 14 8.74 15.51 -17.53
C GLN A 14 8.00 14.29 -18.10
N ASP A 15 6.73 14.12 -17.75
CA ASP A 15 5.88 13.07 -18.29
C ASP A 15 5.59 13.32 -19.77
N PHE A 16 5.45 14.60 -20.17
CA PHE A 16 5.31 14.96 -21.58
C PHE A 16 6.57 14.64 -22.40
N GLU A 17 7.76 15.00 -21.93
CA GLU A 17 9.01 14.60 -22.60
C GLU A 17 9.15 13.08 -22.72
N LYS A 18 8.74 12.35 -21.67
CA LYS A 18 8.76 10.88 -21.68
C LYS A 18 7.79 10.32 -22.73
N LEU A 19 6.58 10.90 -22.83
CA LEU A 19 5.61 10.57 -23.88
C LEU A 19 6.20 10.83 -25.27
N CYS A 20 6.75 12.02 -25.51
CA CYS A 20 7.36 12.37 -26.79
C CYS A 20 8.51 11.42 -27.16
N LYS A 21 9.38 11.07 -26.20
CA LYS A 21 10.45 10.10 -26.43
C LYS A 21 9.90 8.74 -26.91
N LEU A 22 8.87 8.22 -26.25
CA LEU A 22 8.31 6.92 -26.60
C LEU A 22 7.59 6.98 -27.96
N LEU A 23 6.74 7.99 -28.15
CA LEU A 23 5.95 8.17 -29.37
C LEU A 23 6.84 8.33 -30.60
N TRP A 24 7.83 9.23 -30.55
CA TRP A 24 8.73 9.41 -31.68
C TRP A 24 9.75 8.28 -31.85
N GLY A 25 10.03 7.53 -30.79
CA GLY A 25 10.73 6.25 -30.90
C GLY A 25 10.02 5.30 -31.85
N GLU A 26 8.70 5.17 -31.71
CA GLU A 26 7.86 4.33 -32.57
C GLU A 26 7.65 4.95 -33.97
N ILE A 27 7.40 6.27 -34.07
CA ILE A 27 7.22 6.98 -35.35
C ILE A 27 8.46 6.87 -36.24
N TRP A 28 9.65 7.05 -35.66
CA TRP A 28 10.92 7.02 -36.39
C TRP A 28 11.58 5.64 -36.43
N SER A 29 10.96 4.63 -35.81
CA SER A 29 11.53 3.27 -35.68
C SER A 29 12.95 3.28 -35.11
N CYS A 30 13.11 3.99 -34.00
CA CYS A 30 14.39 4.28 -33.36
C CYS A 30 14.32 4.13 -31.82
N GLU A 31 13.50 3.21 -31.34
CA GLU A 31 13.19 2.98 -29.93
C GLU A 31 14.44 2.77 -29.07
N ASP A 32 15.46 2.12 -29.63
CA ASP A 32 16.72 1.80 -28.95
C ASP A 32 17.72 2.97 -28.93
N SER A 33 17.62 3.90 -29.87
CA SER A 33 18.59 4.99 -30.06
C SER A 33 18.10 6.36 -29.61
N ILE A 34 16.78 6.57 -29.52
CA ILE A 34 16.18 7.83 -29.09
C ILE A 34 16.47 8.15 -27.61
N LYS A 35 16.91 9.38 -27.33
CA LYS A 35 17.39 9.81 -26.01
C LYS A 35 16.84 11.18 -25.64
N ARG A 36 16.63 11.38 -24.33
CA ARG A 36 16.44 12.73 -23.77
C ARG A 36 17.80 13.42 -23.67
N HIS A 37 17.83 14.70 -23.99
CA HIS A 37 19.04 15.49 -24.03
C HIS A 37 19.36 16.06 -22.65
N GLY A 38 20.46 15.61 -22.03
CA GLY A 38 21.00 16.21 -20.80
C GLY A 38 20.06 16.20 -19.57
N ARG A 39 20.52 16.85 -18.49
CA ARG A 39 19.71 17.15 -17.30
C ARG A 39 19.30 18.63 -17.31
N GLN A 40 18.21 18.94 -16.61
CA GLN A 40 17.73 20.31 -16.45
C GLN A 40 18.86 21.23 -15.95
N GLY A 41 19.07 22.35 -16.63
CA GLY A 41 20.14 23.32 -16.34
C GLY A 41 21.41 23.16 -17.19
N GLN A 42 21.51 22.12 -18.03
CA GLN A 42 22.54 22.04 -19.07
C GLN A 42 22.08 22.74 -20.35
N ASN A 43 23.03 23.23 -21.15
CA ASN A 43 22.71 23.79 -22.46
C ASN A 43 22.26 22.67 -23.39
N GLN A 44 20.94 22.53 -23.57
CA GLN A 44 20.31 21.49 -24.39
C GLN A 44 20.10 21.93 -25.84
N HIS A 45 20.60 23.12 -26.22
CA HIS A 45 20.52 23.64 -27.58
C HIS A 45 19.07 23.66 -28.13
N GLY A 46 18.06 23.88 -27.29
CA GLY A 46 16.66 23.88 -27.73
C GLY A 46 16.16 22.53 -28.27
N VAL A 47 16.75 21.42 -27.79
CA VAL A 47 16.36 20.04 -28.15
C VAL A 47 16.26 19.21 -26.88
N ASP A 48 15.06 18.74 -26.54
CA ASP A 48 14.82 17.94 -25.33
C ASP A 48 14.94 16.43 -25.59
N VAL A 49 14.64 15.99 -26.82
CA VAL A 49 14.75 14.60 -27.25
C VAL A 49 15.41 14.57 -28.62
N PHE A 50 16.32 13.61 -28.87
CA PHE A 50 16.95 13.44 -30.16
C PHE A 50 17.22 11.98 -30.51
N SER A 51 17.35 11.70 -31.80
CA SER A 51 17.83 10.43 -32.34
C SER A 51 18.43 10.62 -33.72
N TYR A 52 19.29 9.69 -34.16
CA TYR A 52 19.61 9.55 -35.57
C TYR A 52 18.47 8.79 -36.25
N VAL A 53 17.90 9.35 -37.31
CA VAL A 53 16.73 8.78 -38.00
C VAL A 53 17.10 8.44 -39.42
N GLU A 54 17.11 7.14 -39.74
CA GLU A 54 17.53 6.61 -41.05
C GLU A 54 16.76 7.23 -42.22
N LYS A 55 15.45 7.40 -42.08
CA LYS A 55 14.59 8.02 -43.11
C LYS A 55 15.05 9.43 -43.51
N TYR A 56 15.63 10.19 -42.58
CA TYR A 56 16.12 11.55 -42.81
C TYR A 56 17.63 11.62 -43.04
N GLY A 57 18.35 10.50 -42.86
CA GLY A 57 19.81 10.43 -43.01
C GLY A 57 20.55 11.37 -42.07
N GLY A 58 20.08 11.55 -40.84
CA GLY A 58 20.71 12.45 -39.87
C GLY A 58 19.97 12.56 -38.55
N TYR A 59 20.48 13.45 -37.67
CA TYR A 59 19.90 13.69 -36.36
C TYR A 59 18.61 14.48 -36.46
N CYS A 60 17.57 14.02 -35.76
CA CYS A 60 16.30 14.72 -35.60
C CYS A 60 16.13 15.07 -34.12
N GLY A 61 15.63 16.28 -33.87
CA GLY A 61 15.39 16.81 -32.53
C GLY A 61 13.91 17.07 -32.30
N ILE A 62 13.50 17.02 -31.03
CA ILE A 62 12.17 17.37 -30.56
C ILE A 62 12.34 18.37 -29.42
N GLN A 63 11.71 19.53 -29.55
CA GLN A 63 11.52 20.47 -28.46
C GLN A 63 10.12 20.26 -27.88
N CYS A 64 10.06 19.84 -26.63
CA CYS A 64 8.85 19.63 -25.87
C CYS A 64 8.46 20.92 -25.16
N LYS A 65 7.20 21.33 -25.27
CA LYS A 65 6.61 22.44 -24.52
C LYS A 65 5.32 21.99 -23.83
N GLY A 66 5.42 21.70 -22.53
CA GLY A 66 4.25 21.47 -21.69
C GLY A 66 3.56 22.79 -21.40
N LYS A 67 2.34 22.94 -21.90
CA LYS A 67 1.43 24.07 -21.62
C LYS A 67 0.25 23.52 -20.81
N ASP A 68 0.06 24.06 -19.61
CA ASP A 68 -0.94 23.59 -18.66
C ASP A 68 -2.36 23.94 -19.13
N ASP A 69 -3.30 22.99 -19.02
CA ASP A 69 -4.71 23.14 -19.39
C ASP A 69 -5.39 24.28 -18.64
N TYR A 70 -4.93 24.60 -17.42
CA TYR A 70 -5.50 25.70 -16.63
C TYR A 70 -5.15 27.09 -17.18
N THR A 71 -4.14 27.20 -18.05
CA THR A 71 -3.62 28.50 -18.51
C THR A 71 -3.94 28.84 -19.96
N ASN A 72 -4.46 27.88 -20.76
CA ASN A 72 -4.61 28.01 -22.22
C ASN A 72 -3.35 28.58 -22.90
N ALA A 73 -2.17 28.35 -22.30
CA ALA A 73 -0.94 28.96 -22.77
C ALA A 73 -0.59 28.38 -24.14
N GLN A 74 -0.41 29.26 -25.12
CA GLN A 74 -0.01 28.88 -26.48
C GLN A 74 1.51 28.93 -26.63
N LEU A 75 2.01 28.27 -27.67
CA LEU A 75 3.36 28.51 -28.16
C LEU A 75 3.39 29.87 -28.85
N THR A 76 4.41 30.68 -28.60
CA THR A 76 4.56 32.01 -29.20
C THR A 76 5.61 32.02 -30.30
N GLU A 77 5.48 32.95 -31.26
CA GLU A 77 6.47 33.14 -32.33
C GLU A 77 7.89 33.39 -31.79
N GLY A 78 8.01 34.20 -30.72
CA GLY A 78 9.29 34.47 -30.08
C GLY A 78 9.91 33.26 -29.38
N GLU A 79 9.09 32.39 -28.78
CA GLU A 79 9.59 31.10 -28.26
C GLU A 79 10.13 30.23 -29.40
N ILE A 80 9.39 30.13 -30.52
CA ILE A 80 9.80 29.34 -31.70
C ILE A 80 11.14 29.84 -32.24
N ASP A 81 11.27 31.15 -32.48
CA ASP A 81 12.52 31.73 -32.99
C ASP A 81 13.70 31.46 -32.05
N THR A 82 13.47 31.62 -30.74
CA THR A 82 14.49 31.39 -29.72
C THR A 82 14.98 29.94 -29.71
N GLU A 83 14.08 28.96 -29.82
CA GLU A 83 14.48 27.55 -29.83
C GLU A 83 15.10 27.13 -31.17
N ILE A 84 14.64 27.67 -32.31
CA ILE A 84 15.30 27.45 -33.60
C ILE A 84 16.75 27.95 -33.55
N GLU A 85 16.97 29.16 -33.05
CA GLU A 85 18.31 29.76 -32.94
C GLU A 85 19.24 28.90 -32.06
N LYS A 86 18.74 28.40 -30.92
CA LYS A 86 19.53 27.49 -30.08
C LYS A 86 19.86 26.17 -30.77
N ALA A 87 18.92 25.63 -31.55
CA ALA A 87 19.07 24.36 -32.24
C ALA A 87 20.09 24.41 -33.39
N LEU A 88 20.44 25.60 -33.88
CA LEU A 88 21.57 25.78 -34.81
C LEU A 88 22.91 25.37 -34.18
N GLY A 89 23.02 25.44 -32.84
CA GLY A 89 24.20 25.00 -32.10
C GLY A 89 24.22 23.50 -31.76
N PHE A 90 23.24 22.71 -32.23
CA PHE A 90 23.21 21.28 -31.98
C PHE A 90 24.24 20.55 -32.85
N GLU A 91 25.14 19.79 -32.23
CA GLU A 91 26.17 19.03 -32.92
C GLU A 91 25.98 17.51 -32.73
N PRO A 92 25.99 16.71 -33.82
CA PRO A 92 26.04 17.11 -35.23
C PRO A 92 24.75 17.77 -35.73
N GLU A 93 24.83 18.58 -36.80
CA GLU A 93 23.69 19.34 -37.36
C GLU A 93 22.41 18.49 -37.53
N LEU A 94 21.28 19.09 -37.15
CA LEU A 94 19.97 18.46 -37.31
C LEU A 94 19.55 18.39 -38.79
N LYS A 95 18.65 17.45 -39.07
CA LYS A 95 17.86 17.37 -40.32
C LYS A 95 16.41 17.81 -40.12
N LEU A 96 15.88 17.64 -38.91
CA LEU A 96 14.52 18.00 -38.55
C LEU A 96 14.46 18.43 -37.08
N LEU A 97 13.74 19.51 -36.80
CA LEU A 97 13.34 19.92 -35.46
C LEU A 97 11.81 19.92 -35.37
N VAL A 98 11.26 19.14 -34.44
CA VAL A 98 9.81 19.09 -34.18
C VAL A 98 9.48 19.82 -32.88
N PHE A 99 8.57 20.79 -32.95
CA PHE A 99 7.97 21.39 -31.77
C PHE A 99 6.78 20.54 -31.31
N ALA A 100 6.95 19.76 -30.25
CA ALA A 100 5.86 19.00 -29.64
C ALA A 100 5.24 19.84 -28.50
N THR A 101 3.92 20.05 -28.51
CA THR A 101 3.24 20.86 -27.49
C THR A 101 1.95 20.21 -27.00
N THR A 102 1.64 20.37 -25.70
CA THR A 102 0.32 20.00 -25.14
C THR A 102 -0.74 21.09 -25.40
N ALA A 103 -0.38 22.21 -26.03
CA ALA A 103 -1.34 23.19 -26.51
C ALA A 103 -2.16 22.61 -27.68
N ASN A 104 -3.40 23.09 -27.78
CA ASN A 104 -4.28 22.77 -28.90
C ASN A 104 -3.78 23.46 -30.18
N LYS A 105 -4.18 22.94 -31.35
CA LYS A 105 -3.84 23.53 -32.66
C LYS A 105 -4.16 25.03 -32.73
N ASP A 106 -3.19 25.80 -33.22
CA ASP A 106 -3.32 27.22 -33.50
C ASP A 106 -2.88 27.50 -34.95
N ALA A 107 -3.83 27.91 -35.79
CA ALA A 107 -3.61 28.14 -37.22
C ALA A 107 -2.56 29.23 -37.50
N LYS A 108 -2.42 30.22 -36.60
CA LYS A 108 -1.40 31.26 -36.71
C LYS A 108 -0.01 30.68 -36.48
N ILE A 109 0.13 29.85 -35.44
CA ILE A 109 1.40 29.21 -35.11
C ILE A 109 1.81 28.18 -36.15
N GLU A 110 0.89 27.34 -36.61
CA GLU A 110 1.18 26.41 -37.72
C GLU A 110 1.59 27.16 -39.00
N GLY A 111 0.93 28.28 -39.29
CA GLY A 111 1.29 29.17 -40.38
C GLY A 111 2.69 29.76 -40.23
N TYR A 112 3.08 30.10 -39.01
CA TYR A 112 4.42 30.60 -38.70
C TYR A 112 5.49 29.52 -38.87
N ILE A 113 5.26 28.32 -38.32
CA ILE A 113 6.16 27.16 -38.46
C ILE A 113 6.39 26.82 -39.93
N ARG A 114 5.34 26.83 -40.77
CA ARG A 114 5.49 26.61 -42.22
C ARG A 114 6.40 27.65 -42.90
N LYS A 115 6.33 28.92 -42.49
CA LYS A 115 7.25 29.95 -43.01
C LYS A 115 8.69 29.69 -42.55
N LYS A 116 8.89 29.34 -41.28
CA LYS A 116 10.21 29.01 -40.73
C LYS A 116 10.83 27.78 -41.36
N ASP A 117 10.04 26.76 -41.66
CA ASP A 117 10.50 25.58 -42.39
C ASP A 117 11.04 25.96 -43.78
N VAL A 118 10.31 26.79 -44.54
CA VAL A 118 10.77 27.29 -45.85
C VAL A 118 12.06 28.10 -45.69
N GLU A 119 12.08 29.08 -44.78
CA GLU A 119 13.25 29.93 -44.52
C GLU A 119 14.51 29.13 -44.14
N ASN A 120 14.35 28.09 -43.30
CA ASN A 120 15.48 27.25 -42.90
C ASN A 120 15.96 26.36 -44.05
N ARG A 121 15.05 25.76 -44.82
CA ARG A 121 15.41 24.91 -45.96
C ARG A 121 16.11 25.70 -47.06
N GLU A 122 15.67 26.92 -47.35
CA GLU A 122 16.34 27.82 -48.32
C GLU A 122 17.78 28.15 -47.91
N LYS A 123 18.08 28.16 -46.60
CA LYS A 123 19.42 28.35 -46.05
C LYS A 123 20.23 27.06 -45.95
N GLY A 124 19.68 25.91 -46.36
CA GLY A 124 20.32 24.60 -46.23
C GLY A 124 20.35 24.04 -44.80
N LEU A 125 19.52 24.58 -43.90
CA LEU A 125 19.41 24.16 -42.50
C LEU A 125 18.36 23.03 -42.33
N PHE A 126 18.13 22.61 -41.09
CA PHE A 126 17.13 21.60 -40.74
C PHE A 126 15.70 22.05 -41.06
N ALA A 127 14.84 21.08 -41.41
CA ALA A 127 13.41 21.27 -41.51
C ALA A 127 12.79 21.56 -40.13
N VAL A 128 11.68 22.30 -40.11
CA VAL A 128 10.95 22.64 -38.88
C VAL A 128 9.51 22.15 -38.99
N ASP A 129 9.02 21.49 -37.95
CA ASP A 129 7.65 20.98 -37.89
C ASP A 129 7.03 21.20 -36.51
N ILE A 130 5.72 21.06 -36.40
CA ILE A 130 4.97 21.17 -35.15
C ILE A 130 3.99 20.02 -35.00
N ALA A 131 3.90 19.48 -33.79
CA ALA A 131 2.89 18.51 -33.39
C ALA A 131 2.13 19.07 -32.18
N SER A 132 0.91 19.55 -32.42
CA SER A 132 0.01 20.00 -31.36
C SER A 132 -0.61 18.81 -30.63
N TRP A 133 -1.34 19.05 -29.55
CA TRP A 133 -1.93 17.95 -28.77
C TRP A 133 -2.81 17.03 -29.61
N GLU A 134 -3.64 17.60 -30.49
CA GLU A 134 -4.50 16.84 -31.38
C GLU A 134 -3.69 15.98 -32.37
N ASP A 135 -2.57 16.50 -32.89
CA ASP A 135 -1.67 15.71 -33.76
C ASP A 135 -1.03 14.55 -32.99
N ILE A 136 -0.61 14.80 -31.75
CA ILE A 136 -0.01 13.79 -30.88
C ILE A 136 -1.03 12.69 -30.56
N VAL A 137 -2.28 13.04 -30.29
CA VAL A 137 -3.38 12.07 -30.10
C VAL A 137 -3.59 11.25 -31.37
N ASP A 138 -3.67 11.89 -32.54
CA ASP A 138 -3.82 11.19 -33.82
C ASP A 138 -2.64 10.26 -34.12
N GLN A 139 -1.42 10.59 -33.67
CA GLN A 139 -0.27 9.68 -33.77
C GLN A 139 -0.38 8.55 -32.75
N LEU A 140 -0.72 8.83 -31.49
CA LEU A 140 -0.91 7.78 -30.47
C LEU A 140 -1.93 6.73 -30.94
N GLU A 141 -3.05 7.14 -31.50
CA GLU A 141 -4.05 6.19 -32.04
C GLU A 141 -3.51 5.29 -33.17
N ARG A 142 -2.50 5.76 -33.92
CA ARG A 142 -1.80 4.97 -34.94
C ARG A 142 -0.74 4.03 -34.35
N TYR A 143 -0.10 4.43 -33.26
CA TYR A 143 1.04 3.75 -32.65
C TYR A 143 0.64 3.08 -31.32
N LYS A 144 0.12 1.85 -31.46
CA LYS A 144 -0.53 1.09 -30.37
C LYS A 144 0.36 0.83 -29.16
N THR A 145 1.67 0.68 -29.34
CA THR A 145 2.58 0.37 -28.23
C THR A 145 2.64 1.54 -27.26
N THR A 146 2.89 2.74 -27.81
CA THR A 146 2.92 3.97 -27.03
C THR A 146 1.54 4.33 -26.49
N TYR A 147 0.47 4.15 -27.27
CA TYR A 147 -0.90 4.37 -26.79
C TYR A 147 -1.22 3.54 -25.55
N ASN A 148 -0.95 2.23 -25.60
CA ASN A 148 -1.20 1.34 -24.47
C ASN A 148 -0.38 1.75 -23.25
N TRP A 149 0.89 2.12 -23.44
CA TRP A 149 1.72 2.64 -22.36
C TRP A 149 1.13 3.92 -21.76
N TYR A 150 0.68 4.86 -22.61
CA TYR A 150 0.17 6.16 -22.18
C TYR A 150 -1.16 6.04 -21.45
N VAL A 151 -2.09 5.26 -21.99
CA VAL A 151 -3.39 4.98 -21.37
C VAL A 151 -3.21 4.25 -20.05
N ASN A 152 -2.36 3.23 -19.99
CA ASN A 152 -2.12 2.50 -18.74
C ASN A 152 -1.50 3.42 -17.68
N ASN A 153 -0.50 4.24 -18.01
CA ASN A 153 0.11 5.12 -17.01
C ASN A 153 -0.78 6.28 -16.57
N CYS A 154 -1.58 6.86 -17.48
CA CYS A 154 -2.37 8.06 -17.19
C CYS A 154 -3.80 7.74 -16.71
N GLN A 155 -4.48 6.74 -17.28
CA GLN A 155 -5.85 6.41 -16.86
C GLN A 155 -5.88 5.50 -15.64
N PHE A 156 -4.88 4.63 -15.43
CA PHE A 156 -4.88 3.74 -14.25
C PHE A 156 -4.85 4.53 -12.95
N LYS A 157 -4.01 5.56 -12.82
CA LYS A 157 -3.88 6.32 -11.58
C LYS A 157 -5.14 7.12 -11.20
N ASP A 158 -5.85 7.67 -12.18
CA ASP A 158 -7.01 8.53 -11.93
C ASP A 158 -8.34 7.76 -11.79
N THR A 159 -8.37 6.49 -12.20
CA THR A 159 -9.60 5.67 -12.19
C THR A 159 -9.51 4.41 -11.36
N THR A 160 -8.33 4.05 -10.87
CA THR A 160 -8.15 3.01 -9.85
C THR A 160 -8.49 3.60 -8.49
N ASP A 161 -9.33 2.92 -7.73
CA ASP A 161 -9.56 3.26 -6.34
C ASP A 161 -9.91 2.00 -5.55
N VAL A 162 -9.57 2.03 -4.27
CA VAL A 162 -9.76 0.91 -3.34
C VAL A 162 -10.41 1.42 -2.06
N SER A 163 -11.31 0.61 -1.52
CA SER A 163 -11.87 0.76 -0.18
C SER A 163 -11.32 -0.35 0.71
N VAL A 164 -10.91 0.03 1.92
CA VAL A 164 -10.53 -0.91 2.98
C VAL A 164 -11.51 -0.68 4.12
N SER A 165 -12.09 -1.75 4.69
CA SER A 165 -13.12 -1.63 5.72
C SER A 165 -13.21 -2.88 6.61
N PHE A 166 -13.91 -2.77 7.73
CA PHE A 166 -14.36 -3.90 8.55
C PHE A 166 -15.65 -4.48 7.98
N GLY A 167 -15.55 -5.25 6.89
CA GLY A 167 -16.72 -5.88 6.25
C GLY A 167 -17.73 -4.87 5.69
N GLY A 168 -17.30 -3.67 5.31
CA GLY A 168 -18.13 -2.58 4.81
C GLY A 168 -18.14 -1.33 5.71
N GLU A 169 -17.73 -1.45 6.98
CA GLU A 169 -17.75 -0.35 7.94
C GLU A 169 -16.35 0.24 8.18
N GLU A 170 -16.24 1.54 8.44
CA GLU A 170 -14.96 2.18 8.79
C GLU A 170 -14.59 2.01 10.27
N GLU A 171 -15.57 1.68 11.11
CA GLU A 171 -15.40 1.46 12.54
C GLU A 171 -15.89 0.09 12.99
N ILE A 172 -15.25 -0.50 14.00
CA ILE A 172 -15.70 -1.71 14.69
C ILE A 172 -15.52 -1.57 16.19
N THR A 173 -16.31 -2.30 16.99
CA THR A 173 -16.10 -2.42 18.44
C THR A 173 -15.60 -3.82 18.80
N VAL A 174 -14.55 -3.91 19.62
CA VAL A 174 -13.99 -5.16 20.11
C VAL A 174 -14.08 -5.27 21.63
N HIS A 175 -14.18 -6.51 22.11
CA HIS A 175 -14.48 -6.80 23.51
C HIS A 175 -13.43 -7.74 24.13
N PRO A 176 -12.22 -7.23 24.48
CA PRO A 176 -11.23 -8.03 25.18
C PRO A 176 -11.71 -8.41 26.58
N GLU A 177 -11.56 -9.67 26.98
CA GLU A 177 -12.03 -10.15 28.30
C GLU A 177 -10.94 -10.11 29.39
N TYR A 178 -11.32 -9.63 30.58
CA TYR A 178 -10.49 -9.54 31.78
C TYR A 178 -11.21 -10.17 32.97
N ILE A 179 -10.43 -10.55 33.99
CA ILE A 179 -10.94 -10.95 35.30
C ILE A 179 -10.53 -9.89 36.33
N ARG A 180 -11.50 -9.36 37.06
CA ARG A 180 -11.27 -8.54 38.25
C ARG A 180 -11.37 -9.45 39.48
N VAL A 181 -10.23 -9.75 40.08
CA VAL A 181 -10.14 -10.53 41.30
C VAL A 181 -10.31 -9.59 42.49
N ILE A 182 -11.31 -9.88 43.33
CA ILE A 182 -11.60 -9.18 44.58
C ILE A 182 -11.27 -10.14 45.71
N LYS A 183 -10.17 -9.90 46.42
CA LYS A 183 -9.82 -10.70 47.59
C LYS A 183 -10.57 -10.16 48.80
N HIS A 184 -11.46 -10.95 49.35
CA HIS A 184 -12.23 -10.61 50.54
C HIS A 184 -11.66 -11.33 51.75
N TYR A 185 -11.37 -10.60 52.83
CA TYR A 185 -10.80 -11.17 54.05
C TYR A 185 -11.89 -11.38 55.09
N GLU A 186 -12.16 -12.64 55.44
CA GLU A 186 -13.18 -13.00 56.42
C GLU A 186 -12.54 -13.59 57.68
N TYR A 187 -12.87 -13.04 58.85
CA TYR A 187 -12.36 -13.55 60.12
C TYR A 187 -13.17 -14.75 60.60
N LYS A 188 -12.47 -15.81 60.98
CA LYS A 188 -13.09 -17.02 61.54
C LYS A 188 -12.32 -17.50 62.76
N GLU A 189 -13.01 -17.58 63.89
CA GLU A 189 -12.42 -18.05 65.14
C GLU A 189 -12.13 -19.57 65.06
N LEU A 190 -10.91 -19.97 65.41
CA LEU A 190 -10.50 -21.38 65.38
C LEU A 190 -11.08 -22.16 66.57
N THR A 191 -11.63 -23.34 66.28
CA THR A 191 -12.01 -24.30 67.32
C THR A 191 -10.78 -24.86 68.04
N PRO A 192 -10.90 -25.38 69.28
CA PRO A 192 -9.76 -25.93 70.03
C PRO A 192 -9.00 -27.03 69.28
N LEU A 193 -9.68 -27.88 68.51
CA LEU A 193 -9.05 -28.88 67.64
C LEU A 193 -8.31 -28.21 66.45
N GLY A 194 -8.90 -27.16 65.86
CA GLY A 194 -8.31 -26.43 64.75
C GLY A 194 -7.01 -25.70 65.11
N GLN A 195 -6.89 -25.21 66.35
CA GLN A 195 -5.66 -24.60 66.87
C GLN A 195 -4.49 -25.59 66.90
N ILE A 196 -4.74 -26.85 67.26
CA ILE A 196 -3.72 -27.93 67.30
C ILE A 196 -3.27 -28.29 65.88
N TYR A 197 -4.21 -28.45 64.95
CA TYR A 197 -3.90 -28.74 63.54
C TYR A 197 -3.12 -27.62 62.87
N GLN A 198 -3.45 -26.36 63.14
CA GLN A 198 -2.75 -25.21 62.56
C GLN A 198 -1.31 -25.08 63.08
N ALA A 199 -1.07 -25.46 64.34
CA ALA A 199 0.28 -25.54 64.91
C ALA A 199 1.11 -26.65 64.24
N GLN A 200 0.55 -27.85 64.04
CA GLN A 200 1.22 -28.95 63.36
C GLN A 200 1.52 -28.68 61.87
N LEU A 201 0.64 -27.94 61.17
CA LEU A 201 0.83 -27.55 59.77
C LEU A 201 1.90 -26.45 59.58
N LYS A 202 2.13 -25.60 60.59
CA LYS A 202 3.25 -24.63 60.57
C LYS A 202 4.61 -25.33 60.61
N ASP A 203 4.71 -26.47 61.30
CA ASP A 203 5.94 -27.28 61.40
C ASP A 203 6.22 -28.15 60.15
N LEU A 204 5.22 -28.41 59.31
CA LEU A 204 5.33 -29.24 58.08
C LEU A 204 5.73 -28.45 56.82
N LYS A 205 6.02 -27.15 56.92
CA LYS A 205 6.33 -26.26 55.79
C LYS A 205 7.76 -26.37 55.22
N VAL A 206 8.38 -27.55 55.16
CA VAL A 206 9.54 -27.79 54.26
C VAL A 206 9.61 -29.26 53.83
N VAL A 207 8.70 -29.73 52.98
CA VAL A 207 9.00 -30.84 52.07
C VAL A 207 8.27 -30.64 50.74
N ASN A 208 9.00 -30.20 49.72
CA ASN A 208 8.49 -29.98 48.38
C ASN A 208 8.43 -31.32 47.63
N PHE A 209 7.35 -32.08 47.78
CA PHE A 209 7.08 -33.27 46.94
C PHE A 209 6.30 -32.85 45.68
N GLY A 210 6.98 -32.13 44.79
CA GLY A 210 6.51 -31.91 43.42
C GLY A 210 6.82 -33.12 42.54
N ALA A 211 6.09 -34.22 42.74
CA ALA A 211 6.16 -35.36 41.83
C ALA A 211 5.65 -34.94 40.44
N SER A 212 6.58 -34.87 39.49
CA SER A 212 6.31 -34.70 38.06
C SER A 212 5.48 -35.87 37.53
N ILE A 213 4.16 -35.73 37.57
CA ILE A 213 3.27 -36.51 36.72
C ILE A 213 3.14 -35.72 35.42
N MET A 214 3.86 -36.15 34.38
CA MET A 214 3.69 -35.58 33.04
C MET A 214 2.24 -35.79 32.60
N SER A 215 1.46 -34.72 32.58
CA SER A 215 0.13 -34.71 31.96
C SER A 215 0.33 -34.79 30.44
N TRP A 216 -0.08 -35.91 29.86
CA TRP A 216 0.14 -36.29 28.45
C TRP A 216 -0.67 -35.47 27.42
N ASN A 217 -1.37 -34.44 27.88
CA ASN A 217 -1.93 -33.34 27.09
C ASN A 217 -1.69 -32.05 27.88
N ARG A 218 -0.78 -31.18 27.42
CA ARG A 218 -0.63 -29.85 28.03
C ARG A 218 -1.85 -29.03 27.64
N PRO A 219 -2.70 -28.58 28.58
CA PRO A 219 -3.83 -27.73 28.23
C PRO A 219 -3.32 -26.46 27.54
N THR A 220 -3.99 -26.08 26.46
CA THR A 220 -3.67 -24.88 25.71
C THR A 220 -4.23 -23.67 26.44
N LYS A 221 -3.36 -22.75 26.87
CA LYS A 221 -3.78 -21.50 27.50
C LYS A 221 -4.25 -20.53 26.43
N VAL A 222 -5.52 -20.13 26.48
CA VAL A 222 -6.13 -19.16 25.57
C VAL A 222 -6.31 -17.84 26.30
N ASP A 223 -5.61 -16.79 25.83
CA ASP A 223 -5.81 -15.41 26.29
C ASP A 223 -7.10 -14.86 25.65
N LYS A 224 -8.10 -14.53 26.47
CA LYS A 224 -9.41 -14.06 26.01
C LYS A 224 -9.43 -12.57 25.64
N ARG A 225 -8.30 -11.88 25.69
CA ARG A 225 -8.16 -10.53 25.14
C ARG A 225 -7.97 -10.50 23.62
N TRP A 226 -7.72 -11.66 23.00
CA TRP A 226 -7.62 -11.77 21.54
C TRP A 226 -8.93 -11.35 20.88
N CYS A 227 -8.86 -10.27 20.11
CA CYS A 227 -9.97 -9.74 19.33
C CYS A 227 -9.72 -10.05 17.86
N LYS A 228 -10.67 -10.76 17.22
CA LYS A 228 -10.61 -11.06 15.78
C LYS A 228 -11.12 -9.88 14.97
N LEU A 229 -10.43 -9.57 13.88
CA LEU A 229 -10.77 -8.51 12.95
C LEU A 229 -10.91 -9.10 11.55
N GLY A 230 -12.04 -8.82 10.90
CA GLY A 230 -12.24 -9.10 9.48
C GLY A 230 -11.96 -7.85 8.66
N ILE A 231 -10.99 -7.91 7.76
CA ILE A 231 -10.64 -6.80 6.88
C ILE A 231 -11.10 -7.13 5.47
N ARG A 232 -11.83 -6.20 4.87
CA ARG A 232 -12.27 -6.22 3.49
C ARG A 232 -11.45 -5.24 2.66
N ILE A 233 -11.04 -5.67 1.47
CA ILE A 233 -10.48 -4.83 0.42
C ILE A 233 -11.39 -4.93 -0.79
N GLU A 234 -11.86 -3.80 -1.29
CA GLU A 234 -12.78 -3.72 -2.43
C GLU A 234 -12.24 -2.79 -3.51
N ASN A 235 -12.29 -3.23 -4.77
CA ASN A 235 -12.00 -2.37 -5.91
C ASN A 235 -13.23 -1.51 -6.24
N ILE A 236 -13.20 -0.26 -5.81
CA ILE A 236 -14.26 0.74 -6.08
C ILE A 236 -13.95 1.60 -7.32
N GLY A 237 -12.79 1.39 -7.94
CA GLY A 237 -12.37 2.03 -9.18
C GLY A 237 -13.05 1.48 -10.43
N LYS A 238 -12.67 2.05 -11.58
CA LYS A 238 -13.14 1.65 -12.91
C LYS A 238 -12.15 0.74 -13.65
N THR A 239 -10.97 0.51 -13.11
CA THR A 239 -9.90 -0.33 -13.68
C THR A 239 -9.80 -1.67 -12.98
N VAL A 240 -9.17 -2.63 -13.65
CA VAL A 240 -8.83 -3.92 -13.05
C VAL A 240 -7.51 -3.78 -12.31
N ILE A 241 -7.50 -4.08 -11.01
CA ILE A 241 -6.30 -4.08 -10.19
C ILE A 241 -5.61 -5.45 -10.31
N LYS A 242 -4.28 -5.45 -10.43
CA LYS A 242 -3.46 -6.65 -10.46
C LYS A 242 -2.42 -6.60 -9.33
N THR A 243 -1.88 -7.76 -8.96
CA THR A 243 -0.84 -7.90 -7.92
C THR A 243 -1.02 -7.07 -6.63
N PRO A 244 -2.23 -6.98 -6.05
CA PRO A 244 -2.46 -6.11 -4.91
C PRO A 244 -1.72 -6.61 -3.67
N LYS A 245 -1.27 -5.67 -2.85
CA LYS A 245 -0.68 -5.91 -1.55
C LYS A 245 -1.28 -4.90 -0.57
N LEU A 246 -1.77 -5.39 0.56
CA LEU A 246 -2.20 -4.54 1.68
C LEU A 246 -1.26 -4.74 2.85
N VAL A 247 -0.64 -3.66 3.31
CA VAL A 247 0.09 -3.61 4.57
C VAL A 247 -0.83 -3.01 5.61
N VAL A 248 -0.97 -3.64 6.77
CA VAL A 248 -1.68 -3.05 7.90
C VAL A 248 -0.80 -3.06 9.14
N SER A 249 -0.95 -2.03 9.95
CA SER A 249 -0.08 -1.81 11.10
C SER A 249 -0.77 -1.00 12.20
N PHE A 250 -0.21 -1.12 13.40
CA PHE A 250 -0.62 -0.39 14.59
C PHE A 250 0.56 0.36 15.17
N ARG A 251 0.33 1.40 15.97
CA ARG A 251 1.41 1.97 16.79
C ARG A 251 1.80 0.97 17.87
N SER A 252 3.06 1.02 18.32
CA SER A 252 3.57 0.02 19.25
C SER A 252 2.93 0.10 20.64
N GLU A 253 2.39 1.27 20.99
CA GLU A 253 1.67 1.58 22.21
C GLU A 253 0.19 1.17 22.18
N ASP A 254 -0.40 0.99 20.99
CA ASP A 254 -1.83 0.71 20.83
C ASP A 254 -2.17 -0.78 21.01
N ILE A 255 -1.18 -1.67 20.81
CA ILE A 255 -1.40 -3.12 20.88
C ILE A 255 -0.29 -3.82 21.66
N VAL A 256 -0.66 -4.89 22.36
CA VAL A 256 0.29 -5.81 22.99
C VAL A 256 0.81 -6.84 21.97
N LYS A 257 -0.10 -7.38 21.14
CA LYS A 257 0.19 -8.41 20.13
C LYS A 257 -0.71 -8.27 18.91
N ILE A 258 -0.20 -8.77 17.79
CA ILE A 258 -0.93 -9.01 16.54
C ILE A 258 -0.63 -10.44 16.07
N ASP A 259 -1.57 -11.05 15.38
CA ASP A 259 -1.47 -12.43 14.90
C ASP A 259 -2.13 -12.55 13.52
N ASP A 260 -1.46 -13.26 12.60
CA ASP A 260 -1.96 -13.52 11.24
C ASP A 260 -2.93 -14.71 11.17
N ASN A 261 -3.30 -15.28 12.32
CA ASN A 261 -4.12 -16.46 12.51
C ASN A 261 -3.57 -17.71 11.79
N PHE A 262 -2.28 -17.75 11.46
CA PHE A 262 -1.66 -18.87 10.78
C PHE A 262 -0.90 -19.78 11.76
N TYR A 263 -1.20 -21.08 11.75
CA TYR A 263 -0.55 -22.06 12.61
C TYR A 263 -0.26 -23.37 11.87
N TYR A 264 0.94 -23.91 12.10
CA TYR A 264 1.32 -25.22 11.60
C TYR A 264 0.63 -26.34 12.40
N CYS A 265 0.28 -27.41 11.70
CA CYS A 265 -0.18 -28.64 12.32
C CYS A 265 1.01 -29.33 12.99
N ASN A 266 0.98 -29.39 14.33
CA ASN A 266 1.96 -30.08 15.17
C ASN A 266 1.28 -31.11 16.09
N ALA A 267 0.11 -31.62 15.71
CA ALA A 267 -0.63 -32.55 16.55
C ALA A 267 0.15 -33.86 16.75
N PHE A 268 0.15 -34.34 17.99
CA PHE A 268 0.79 -35.58 18.38
C PHE A 268 0.10 -36.79 17.75
N GLY A 269 0.86 -37.78 17.28
CA GLY A 269 0.33 -39.00 16.65
C GLY A 269 0.05 -38.91 15.15
N ILE A 270 0.35 -37.78 14.49
CA ILE A 270 0.31 -37.66 13.03
C ILE A 270 1.66 -38.09 12.45
N ASP A 271 1.62 -38.93 11.40
CA ASP A 271 2.79 -39.31 10.61
C ASP A 271 3.51 -38.08 10.01
N GLU A 272 4.83 -38.13 9.92
CA GLU A 272 5.64 -36.99 9.50
C GLU A 272 5.37 -36.55 8.06
N ALA A 273 5.13 -37.49 7.14
CA ALA A 273 4.81 -37.18 5.75
C ALA A 273 3.40 -36.55 5.66
N ALA A 274 2.43 -37.08 6.40
CA ALA A 274 1.09 -36.50 6.48
C ALA A 274 1.12 -35.07 7.07
N ARG A 275 1.92 -34.84 8.12
CA ARG A 275 2.13 -33.51 8.72
C ARG A 275 2.74 -32.53 7.72
N ALA A 276 3.78 -32.95 7.00
CA ALA A 276 4.44 -32.13 5.99
C ALA A 276 3.46 -31.75 4.86
N GLN A 277 2.66 -32.70 4.37
CA GLN A 277 1.66 -32.46 3.33
C GLN A 277 0.57 -31.47 3.80
N ILE A 278 0.07 -31.62 5.02
CA ILE A 278 -0.91 -30.70 5.61
C ILE A 278 -0.34 -29.28 5.70
N ASN A 279 0.89 -29.15 6.22
CA ASN A 279 1.54 -27.86 6.39
C ASN A 279 1.88 -27.19 5.05
N ALA A 280 2.35 -27.96 4.06
CA ALA A 280 2.57 -27.47 2.70
C ALA A 280 1.25 -26.96 2.06
N GLY A 281 0.14 -27.67 2.24
CA GLY A 281 -1.18 -27.23 1.77
C GLY A 281 -1.72 -25.99 2.51
N ARG A 282 -1.30 -25.75 3.77
CA ARG A 282 -1.60 -24.51 4.49
C ARG A 282 -0.76 -23.35 3.96
N ASP A 283 0.55 -23.53 3.81
CA ASP A 283 1.46 -22.53 3.26
C ASP A 283 1.07 -22.13 1.83
N ALA A 284 0.66 -23.10 1.00
CA ALA A 284 0.21 -22.83 -0.37
C ALA A 284 -1.01 -21.88 -0.44
N ARG A 285 -1.88 -21.92 0.60
CA ARG A 285 -3.08 -21.09 0.72
C ARG A 285 -2.88 -19.85 1.59
N ARG A 286 -1.69 -19.65 2.16
CA ARG A 286 -1.40 -18.51 3.03
C ARG A 286 -1.40 -17.22 2.21
N GLU A 287 -2.14 -16.24 2.72
CA GLU A 287 -2.26 -14.90 2.14
C GLU A 287 -1.82 -13.80 3.11
N VAL A 288 -1.76 -14.08 4.42
CA VAL A 288 -1.39 -13.12 5.46
C VAL A 288 -0.04 -13.51 6.06
N PHE A 289 0.84 -12.53 6.23
CA PHE A 289 2.21 -12.73 6.70
C PHE A 289 2.56 -11.67 7.74
N GLN A 290 2.99 -12.09 8.92
CA GLN A 290 3.57 -11.17 9.90
C GLN A 290 4.99 -10.78 9.51
N THR A 291 5.19 -9.50 9.16
CA THR A 291 6.50 -8.95 8.78
C THR A 291 7.22 -8.30 9.94
N TYR A 292 6.48 -7.62 10.83
CA TYR A 292 7.01 -7.01 12.04
C TYR A 292 6.10 -7.26 13.25
N LYS A 293 6.56 -6.90 14.44
CA LYS A 293 5.83 -7.11 15.70
C LYS A 293 4.41 -6.51 15.70
N ASN A 294 4.19 -5.44 14.95
CA ASN A 294 2.96 -4.65 14.89
C ASN A 294 2.43 -4.47 13.45
N GLN A 295 2.86 -5.32 12.51
CA GLN A 295 2.53 -5.19 11.09
C GLN A 295 2.26 -6.55 10.46
N LEU A 296 1.20 -6.61 9.64
CA LEU A 296 0.87 -7.74 8.78
C LEU A 296 0.82 -7.29 7.31
N GLU A 297 1.20 -8.20 6.41
CA GLU A 297 1.03 -8.05 4.97
C GLU A 297 0.01 -9.07 4.47
N TYR A 298 -0.98 -8.59 3.72
CA TYR A 298 -1.94 -9.40 2.99
C TYR A 298 -1.61 -9.37 1.49
N ILE A 299 -1.43 -10.56 0.92
CA ILE A 299 -1.14 -10.81 -0.49
C ILE A 299 -2.14 -11.88 -0.97
N PRO A 300 -3.24 -11.49 -1.64
CA PRO A 300 -4.24 -12.42 -2.13
C PRO A 300 -3.67 -13.31 -3.22
N LYS A 301 -3.97 -14.61 -3.16
CA LYS A 301 -3.60 -15.59 -4.19
C LYS A 301 -4.33 -15.31 -5.49
N ASN A 302 -5.60 -14.95 -5.40
CA ASN A 302 -6.31 -14.38 -6.55
C ASN A 302 -5.97 -12.90 -6.65
N SER A 303 -4.89 -12.62 -7.37
CA SER A 303 -4.26 -11.31 -7.49
C SER A 303 -4.94 -10.38 -8.49
N VAL A 304 -6.09 -10.75 -9.05
CA VAL A 304 -6.86 -9.90 -9.96
C VAL A 304 -8.17 -9.48 -9.30
N PHE A 305 -8.36 -8.17 -9.18
CA PHE A 305 -9.59 -7.56 -8.65
C PHE A 305 -10.26 -6.80 -9.79
N VAL A 306 -11.31 -7.39 -10.36
CA VAL A 306 -12.18 -6.66 -11.29
C VAL A 306 -13.00 -5.62 -10.54
N GLN A 307 -13.68 -4.75 -11.27
CA GLN A 307 -14.47 -3.67 -10.68
C GLN A 307 -15.57 -4.24 -9.77
N LYS A 308 -15.75 -3.64 -8.58
CA LYS A 308 -16.67 -4.09 -7.51
C LYS A 308 -16.35 -5.45 -6.91
N ASP A 309 -15.20 -6.04 -7.24
CA ASP A 309 -14.73 -7.26 -6.62
C ASP A 309 -14.10 -6.95 -5.26
N TYR A 310 -14.19 -7.90 -4.34
CA TYR A 310 -13.65 -7.76 -2.98
C TYR A 310 -12.98 -9.03 -2.48
N ARG A 311 -12.07 -8.87 -1.53
CA ARG A 311 -11.46 -9.97 -0.78
C ARG A 311 -11.50 -9.66 0.71
N ASP A 312 -11.72 -10.70 1.49
CA ASP A 312 -11.76 -10.63 2.94
C ASP A 312 -10.61 -11.47 3.51
N PHE A 313 -9.96 -10.98 4.55
CA PHE A 313 -9.03 -11.76 5.36
C PHE A 313 -9.23 -11.48 6.85
N GLN A 314 -8.67 -12.36 7.68
CA GLN A 314 -8.83 -12.31 9.12
C GLN A 314 -7.48 -12.10 9.79
N MET A 315 -7.49 -11.34 10.88
CA MET A 315 -6.36 -11.21 11.79
C MET A 315 -6.85 -11.10 13.22
N SER A 316 -5.93 -11.14 14.17
CA SER A 316 -6.26 -10.93 15.57
C SER A 316 -5.30 -9.94 16.22
N ILE A 317 -5.80 -9.20 17.21
CA ILE A 317 -4.98 -8.31 18.05
C ILE A 317 -5.29 -8.52 19.52
N ILE A 318 -4.34 -8.16 20.38
CA ILE A 318 -4.57 -7.85 21.79
C ILE A 318 -4.37 -6.34 21.93
N PRO A 319 -5.44 -5.56 22.15
CA PRO A 319 -5.35 -4.13 22.44
C PRO A 319 -4.51 -3.87 23.70
N ALA A 320 -3.80 -2.74 23.75
CA ALA A 320 -3.14 -2.30 24.98
C ALA A 320 -4.17 -1.98 26.09
N ASP A 321 -3.78 -2.21 27.34
CA ASP A 321 -4.68 -2.02 28.48
C ASP A 321 -5.04 -0.53 28.63
N GLY A 322 -6.32 -0.23 28.88
CA GLY A 322 -6.81 1.13 29.15
C GLY A 322 -7.09 2.01 27.93
N ILE A 323 -6.84 1.53 26.70
CA ILE A 323 -7.20 2.27 25.49
C ILE A 323 -8.69 2.14 25.18
N LYS A 324 -9.31 3.23 24.73
CA LYS A 324 -10.73 3.25 24.32
C LYS A 324 -10.93 3.16 22.81
N ARG A 325 -9.93 3.62 22.05
CA ARG A 325 -9.96 3.69 20.60
C ARG A 325 -8.53 3.57 20.09
N LEU A 326 -8.33 2.81 19.01
CA LEU A 326 -7.05 2.71 18.31
C LEU A 326 -7.25 2.72 16.78
N PRO A 327 -6.33 3.33 16.02
CA PRO A 327 -6.35 3.30 14.57
C PRO A 327 -5.65 2.04 14.03
N LEU A 328 -6.30 1.33 13.10
CA LEU A 328 -5.64 0.39 12.21
C LEU A 328 -5.16 1.17 10.98
N ILE A 329 -3.85 1.36 10.86
CA ILE A 329 -3.24 2.08 9.73
C ILE A 329 -3.03 1.09 8.60
N TRP A 330 -3.47 1.44 7.38
CA TRP A 330 -3.31 0.58 6.22
C TRP A 330 -2.70 1.32 5.04
N ARG A 331 -1.94 0.57 4.23
CA ARG A 331 -1.33 1.00 2.99
C ARG A 331 -1.55 -0.05 1.92
N PHE A 332 -2.28 0.34 0.89
CA PHE A 332 -2.52 -0.46 -0.30
C PHE A 332 -1.51 -0.12 -1.38
N LEU A 333 -0.99 -1.15 -2.04
CA LEU A 333 0.01 -1.08 -3.10
C LEU A 333 -0.41 -2.00 -4.25
N CYS A 334 -0.40 -1.50 -5.47
CA CYS A 334 -0.37 -2.29 -6.70
C CYS A 334 0.46 -1.56 -7.76
N GLU A 335 0.57 -2.10 -8.98
CA GLU A 335 1.53 -1.71 -10.03
C GLU A 335 1.97 -0.24 -9.99
N ASP A 336 1.07 0.66 -10.36
CA ASP A 336 1.31 2.11 -10.44
C ASP A 336 0.41 2.91 -9.49
N TYR A 337 -0.23 2.25 -8.53
CA TYR A 337 -1.20 2.87 -7.62
C TYR A 337 -0.91 2.53 -6.15
N GLN A 338 -1.02 3.54 -5.29
CA GLN A 338 -0.94 3.39 -3.85
C GLN A 338 -1.99 4.26 -3.18
N LYS A 339 -2.56 3.75 -2.09
CA LYS A 339 -3.49 4.49 -1.23
C LYS A 339 -3.23 4.14 0.22
N GLU A 340 -3.31 5.13 1.08
CA GLU A 340 -3.15 4.96 2.52
C GLU A 340 -4.40 5.46 3.24
N GLY A 341 -4.65 4.91 4.41
CA GLY A 341 -5.75 5.34 5.25
C GLY A 341 -5.70 4.67 6.62
N TYR A 342 -6.77 4.83 7.37
CA TYR A 342 -6.94 4.17 8.65
C TYR A 342 -8.38 3.71 8.84
N LEU A 343 -8.57 2.72 9.70
CA LEU A 343 -9.86 2.31 10.24
C LEU A 343 -9.87 2.51 11.74
N THR A 344 -11.06 2.66 12.33
CA THR A 344 -11.19 2.91 13.77
C THR A 344 -11.63 1.64 14.50
N ILE A 345 -10.91 1.26 15.54
CA ILE A 345 -11.31 0.20 16.45
C ILE A 345 -11.67 0.84 17.79
N ASN A 346 -12.92 0.71 18.20
CA ASN A 346 -13.39 1.04 19.55
C ASN A 346 -13.17 -0.17 20.46
N VAL A 347 -12.69 0.05 21.68
CA VAL A 347 -12.37 -1.01 22.64
C VAL A 347 -13.29 -0.89 23.84
N ASP A 348 -14.09 -1.92 24.06
CA ASP A 348 -15.05 -2.02 25.17
C ASP A 348 -14.79 -3.31 25.98
N PRO A 349 -13.89 -3.25 26.98
CA PRO A 349 -13.46 -4.42 27.74
C PRO A 349 -14.58 -5.08 28.53
N GLN A 350 -14.65 -6.41 28.47
CA GLN A 350 -15.55 -7.20 29.32
C GLN A 350 -14.82 -7.66 30.57
N ILE A 351 -15.32 -7.28 31.74
CA ILE A 351 -14.70 -7.59 33.04
C ILE A 351 -15.59 -8.54 33.83
N GLU A 352 -15.08 -9.73 34.11
CA GLU A 352 -15.73 -10.71 34.97
C GLU A 352 -15.21 -10.59 36.41
N ASP A 353 -16.10 -10.49 37.38
CA ASP A 353 -15.75 -10.41 38.80
C ASP A 353 -15.55 -11.79 39.40
N ARG A 354 -14.43 -11.97 40.09
CA ARG A 354 -14.14 -13.18 40.87
C ARG A 354 -13.79 -12.81 42.30
N ILE A 355 -14.62 -13.25 43.23
CA ILE A 355 -14.37 -13.05 44.66
C ILE A 355 -13.57 -14.24 45.19
N GLU A 356 -12.43 -13.96 45.81
CA GLU A 356 -11.60 -14.93 46.51
C GLU A 356 -11.68 -14.64 48.01
N THR A 357 -12.44 -15.44 48.75
CA THR A 357 -12.52 -15.32 50.21
C THR A 357 -11.28 -15.94 50.85
N ILE A 358 -10.52 -15.13 51.57
CA ILE A 358 -9.36 -15.54 52.35
C ILE A 358 -9.78 -15.56 53.81
N GLU A 359 -9.95 -16.76 54.37
CA GLU A 359 -10.21 -16.93 55.79
C GLU A 359 -8.94 -16.55 56.58
N VAL A 360 -9.09 -15.61 57.52
CA VAL A 360 -8.03 -15.20 58.45
C VAL A 360 -8.41 -15.56 59.87
N HIS A 361 -7.44 -16.07 60.64
CA HIS A 361 -7.64 -16.51 62.01
C HIS A 361 -7.00 -15.58 63.05
N ASP A 362 -6.23 -14.59 62.58
CA ASP A 362 -5.76 -13.46 63.36
C ASP A 362 -6.54 -12.20 62.93
N LYS A 363 -7.08 -11.47 63.90
CA LYS A 363 -7.81 -10.21 63.63
C LYS A 363 -6.90 -9.14 63.04
N LEU A 364 -5.58 -9.23 63.24
CA LEU A 364 -4.60 -8.32 62.64
C LEU A 364 -4.38 -8.58 61.13
N GLU A 365 -4.80 -9.74 60.62
CA GLU A 365 -4.68 -10.10 59.21
C GLU A 365 -5.91 -9.69 58.38
N LEU A 366 -6.98 -9.18 59.01
CA LEU A 366 -8.12 -8.57 58.33
C LEU A 366 -7.67 -7.32 57.57
N LYS A 367 -7.96 -7.28 56.28
CA LYS A 367 -7.65 -6.15 55.39
C LYS A 367 -8.87 -5.73 54.59
N PRO A 368 -8.92 -4.48 54.11
CA PRO A 368 -9.88 -4.08 53.08
C PRO A 368 -9.73 -4.95 51.84
N ASP A 369 -10.81 -5.07 51.06
CA ASP A 369 -10.81 -5.86 49.83
C ASP A 369 -9.69 -5.40 48.87
N GLU A 370 -8.84 -6.34 48.45
CA GLU A 370 -7.80 -6.08 47.46
C GLU A 370 -8.33 -6.39 46.06
N VAL A 371 -8.35 -5.38 45.18
CA VAL A 371 -8.85 -5.52 43.80
C VAL A 371 -7.68 -5.59 42.82
N THR A 372 -7.67 -6.57 41.92
CA THR A 372 -6.67 -6.68 40.85
C THR A 372 -7.32 -7.11 39.54
N ILE A 373 -7.05 -6.40 38.44
CA ILE A 373 -7.51 -6.76 37.10
C ILE A 373 -6.40 -7.54 36.39
N LYS A 374 -6.74 -8.69 35.80
CA LYS A 374 -5.80 -9.56 35.07
C LYS A 374 -6.42 -10.04 33.77
N ALA A 375 -5.57 -10.43 32.82
CA ALA A 375 -6.01 -11.09 31.59
C ALA A 375 -6.79 -12.38 31.91
N LYS A 376 -7.94 -12.57 31.26
CA LYS A 376 -8.69 -13.82 31.37
C LYS A 376 -8.02 -14.90 30.53
N ILE A 377 -7.37 -15.86 31.20
CA ILE A 377 -6.70 -17.00 30.54
C ILE A 377 -7.49 -18.27 30.87
N ILE A 378 -7.93 -18.98 29.82
CA ILE A 378 -8.65 -20.25 29.97
C ILE A 378 -7.73 -21.40 29.53
N GLU A 379 -7.70 -22.48 30.31
CA GLU A 379 -7.04 -23.74 29.93
C GLU A 379 -8.01 -24.60 29.12
N LYS A 380 -7.60 -24.97 27.89
CA LYS A 380 -8.36 -25.81 26.94
C LYS A 380 -7.74 -27.18 26.75
#